data_AF-A0A4C1XUR7-F1
#
_entry.id   AF-A0A4C1XUR7-F1
#
_cell.length_a   1.000
_cell.length_b   1.000
_cell.length_c   1.000
_cell.angle_alpha   90.00
_cell.angle_beta   90.00
_cell.angle_gamma   90.00
#
_symmetry.space_group_name_H-M   'P 1'
#
loop_
_entity.id
_entity.type
_entity.pdbx_description
1 polymer ?
#
loop_
_entity_poly.entity_id
_entity_poly.type
_entity_poly.pdbx_seq_one_letter_code
_entity_poly.pdbx_strand_id
1 'polypeptide(L)'
;MVTSVKWADERWNMTYRKTSTGTDHDVSCDFVIIGNGHYSQPKWPKIEGEELFKGNIIHSHDYREAEPYRNRSVLIVGAGASGLDLSTQIVAVAKKLVHSFHLEFNQPAYPNTYIKKPDVRMFTSNGVVFEDDSFEEIDDVIYCTGYDFAHPFLDANSGVTTSGKFVLPLYQHMVNIRHPTMFFIGLTRRTITRVLDAQAEYAAASVAGKFSLPSQEQMLKAWLEHVYALQAKKKKIVDVNYVGEDQDRYFANLTAEAGITRAPPVLTEIMFFNGKIRLDDLLNYRDYEFKIVDDRHYERHYSPKKELPCPITL
;
A
#
# COMPACT_ATOMS: atom_id res chain seq x y z
N MET A 1 20.22 8.12 7.04
CA MET A 1 19.74 6.81 6.56
C MET A 1 20.02 5.79 7.63
N VAL A 2 19.01 5.12 8.18
CA VAL A 2 19.21 4.04 9.15
C VAL A 2 19.78 2.82 8.43
N THR A 3 20.86 2.24 8.95
CA THR A 3 21.56 1.10 8.35
C THR A 3 21.46 -0.15 9.20
N SER A 4 21.26 -0.02 10.52
CA SER A 4 21.07 -1.16 11.41
C SER A 4 20.23 -0.79 12.64
N VAL A 5 19.39 -1.72 13.09
CA VAL A 5 18.65 -1.68 14.36
C VAL A 5 18.67 -3.09 14.94
N LYS A 6 19.27 -3.26 16.12
CA LYS A 6 19.49 -4.55 16.77
C LYS A 6 19.06 -4.50 18.22
N TRP A 7 18.50 -5.60 18.71
CA TRP A 7 18.31 -5.80 20.14
C TRP A 7 19.58 -6.38 20.76
N ALA A 8 20.16 -5.69 21.73
CA ALA A 8 21.33 -6.16 22.48
C ALA A 8 21.37 -5.49 23.86
N ASP A 9 21.81 -6.22 24.89
CA ASP A 9 21.97 -5.69 26.25
C ASP A 9 20.72 -4.98 26.79
N GLU A 10 19.54 -5.58 26.54
CA GLU A 10 18.22 -5.06 26.94
C GLU A 10 17.86 -3.69 26.34
N ARG A 11 18.55 -3.26 25.27
CA ARG A 11 18.28 -2.00 24.55
C ARG A 11 18.33 -2.18 23.04
N TRP A 12 17.86 -1.15 22.33
CA TRP A 12 17.99 -1.05 20.88
C TRP A 12 19.27 -0.29 20.52
N ASN A 13 20.18 -0.96 19.82
CA ASN A 13 21.35 -0.32 19.24
C ASN A 13 21.07 -0.04 17.76
N MET A 14 21.08 1.24 17.39
CA MET A 14 20.80 1.73 16.05
C MET A 14 22.03 2.41 15.45
N THR A 15 22.36 2.04 14.22
CA THR A 15 23.35 2.75 13.40
C THR A 15 22.64 3.52 12.30
N TYR A 16 23.03 4.78 12.10
CA TYR A 16 22.58 5.57 10.97
C TYR A 16 23.74 6.33 10.30
N ARG A 17 23.67 6.43 8.98
CA ARG A 17 24.57 7.26 8.16
C ARG A 17 23.98 8.65 7.98
N LYS A 18 24.72 9.68 8.37
CA LYS A 18 24.37 11.08 8.05
C LYS A 18 24.69 11.33 6.58
N THR A 19 23.68 11.56 5.76
CA THR A 19 23.83 11.64 4.29
C THR A 19 24.65 12.85 3.84
N SER A 20 24.68 13.93 4.62
CA SER A 20 25.46 15.13 4.31
C SER A 20 26.97 14.96 4.49
N THR A 21 27.41 14.07 5.38
CA THR A 21 28.83 13.87 5.73
C THR A 21 29.35 12.48 5.38
N GLY A 22 28.46 11.52 5.14
CA GLY A 22 28.81 10.11 4.94
C GLY A 22 29.23 9.39 6.23
N THR A 23 29.16 10.06 7.38
CA THR A 23 29.61 9.50 8.66
C THR A 23 28.53 8.63 9.30
N ASP A 24 28.96 7.50 9.88
CA ASP A 24 28.10 6.61 10.64
C ASP A 24 28.08 7.02 12.11
N HIS A 25 26.92 6.87 12.74
CA HIS A 25 26.67 7.19 14.14
C HIS A 25 25.88 6.07 14.77
N ASP A 26 26.29 5.68 15.98
CA ASP A 26 25.59 4.70 16.80
C ASP A 26 24.82 5.39 17.93
N VAL A 27 23.62 4.89 18.19
CA VAL A 27 22.71 5.38 19.24
C VAL A 27 22.10 4.18 19.95
N SER A 28 22.02 4.26 21.27
CA SER A 28 21.27 3.30 22.09
C SER A 28 19.95 3.94 22.52
N CYS A 29 18.84 3.20 22.41
CA CYS A 29 17.51 3.65 22.81
C CYS A 29 16.70 2.56 23.50
N ASP A 30 15.78 2.97 24.36
CA ASP A 30 14.89 2.05 25.10
C ASP A 30 13.72 1.59 24.23
N PHE A 31 13.29 2.45 23.31
CA PHE A 31 12.19 2.20 22.39
C PHE A 31 12.60 2.51 20.95
N VAL A 32 11.99 1.83 19.99
CA VAL A 32 12.14 2.10 18.56
C VAL A 32 10.79 2.05 17.86
N ILE A 33 10.51 3.08 17.04
CA ILE A 33 9.27 3.17 16.28
C ILE A 33 9.63 3.18 14.79
N ILE A 34 9.23 2.13 14.08
CA ILE A 34 9.50 1.93 12.66
C ILE A 34 8.34 2.49 11.85
N GLY A 35 8.59 3.61 11.16
CA GLY A 35 7.61 4.32 10.33
C GLY A 35 8.11 4.61 8.92
N ASN A 36 8.95 3.75 8.33
CA ASN A 36 9.55 3.96 7.00
C ASN A 36 8.61 3.66 5.82
N GLY A 37 7.37 3.23 6.09
CA GLY A 37 6.37 2.88 5.08
C GLY A 37 6.70 1.60 4.30
N HIS A 38 5.80 1.24 3.37
CA HIS A 38 5.87 0.00 2.58
C HIS A 38 5.48 0.17 1.11
N TYR A 39 5.46 1.41 0.61
CA TYR A 39 5.18 1.72 -0.80
C TYR A 39 6.40 2.31 -1.53
N SER A 40 7.60 1.83 -1.17
CA SER A 40 8.87 2.34 -1.70
C SER A 40 9.76 1.27 -2.34
N GLN A 41 9.66 -0.01 -1.95
CA GLN A 41 10.42 -1.09 -2.58
C GLN A 41 9.57 -1.73 -3.69
N PRO A 42 9.84 -1.46 -4.98
CA PRO A 42 8.99 -1.93 -6.07
C PRO A 42 8.98 -3.45 -6.16
N LYS A 43 7.82 -4.02 -6.47
CA LYS A 43 7.67 -5.46 -6.70
C LYS A 43 7.71 -5.75 -8.20
N TRP A 44 8.86 -6.21 -8.68
CA TRP A 44 9.06 -6.57 -10.08
C TRP A 44 8.56 -8.00 -10.36
N PRO A 45 7.66 -8.21 -11.34
CA PRO A 45 7.34 -9.56 -11.79
C PRO A 45 8.55 -10.16 -12.53
N LYS A 46 8.52 -11.48 -12.72
CA LYS A 46 9.47 -12.17 -13.61
C LYS A 46 8.66 -12.71 -14.78
N ILE A 47 8.86 -12.13 -15.95
CA ILE A 47 8.14 -12.49 -17.17
C ILE A 47 9.18 -12.95 -18.21
N GLU A 48 8.85 -14.00 -18.94
CA GLU A 48 9.73 -14.56 -19.97
C GLU A 48 10.03 -13.54 -21.07
N GLY A 49 11.28 -13.47 -21.52
CA GLY A 49 11.71 -12.63 -22.64
C GLY A 49 11.85 -11.14 -22.32
N GLU A 50 11.67 -10.72 -21.06
CA GLU A 50 11.76 -9.30 -20.67
C GLU A 50 13.13 -8.70 -21.03
N GLU A 51 14.19 -9.49 -20.93
CA GLU A 51 15.56 -9.13 -21.31
C GLU A 51 15.75 -8.85 -22.81
N LEU A 52 14.81 -9.29 -23.66
CA LEU A 52 14.83 -9.07 -25.10
C LEU A 52 14.17 -7.75 -25.50
N PHE A 53 13.32 -7.20 -24.63
CA PHE A 53 12.52 -6.01 -24.92
C PHE A 53 13.41 -4.78 -25.07
N LYS A 54 13.27 -4.06 -26.20
CA LYS A 54 14.10 -2.89 -26.52
C LYS A 54 13.49 -1.55 -26.09
N GLY A 55 12.24 -1.56 -25.62
CA GLY A 55 11.55 -0.39 -25.10
C GLY A 55 11.94 -0.09 -23.65
N ASN A 56 11.29 0.91 -23.06
CA ASN A 56 11.55 1.28 -21.66
C ASN A 56 10.64 0.48 -20.72
N ILE A 57 11.19 0.01 -19.61
CA ILE A 57 10.41 -0.62 -18.55
C ILE A 57 10.65 0.17 -17.27
N ILE A 58 9.56 0.60 -16.63
CA ILE A 58 9.60 1.23 -15.31
C ILE A 58 8.59 0.58 -14.37
N HIS A 59 8.74 0.80 -13.07
CA HIS A 59 7.67 0.57 -12.11
C HIS A 59 6.91 1.88 -11.85
N SER A 60 5.66 1.78 -11.40
CA SER A 60 4.87 2.93 -10.91
C SER A 60 5.55 3.76 -9.81
N HIS A 61 6.63 3.26 -9.22
CA HIS A 61 7.47 3.98 -8.27
C HIS A 61 8.26 5.12 -8.94
N ASP A 62 8.66 4.92 -10.19
CA ASP A 62 9.50 5.84 -10.96
C ASP A 62 8.68 6.76 -11.86
N TYR A 63 7.39 6.48 -12.05
CA TYR A 63 6.45 7.35 -12.75
C TYR A 63 6.36 8.72 -12.06
N ARG A 64 6.36 9.80 -12.85
CA ARG A 64 6.24 11.18 -12.36
C ARG A 64 5.10 11.94 -13.03
N GLU A 65 4.99 11.82 -14.35
CA GLU A 65 4.02 12.54 -15.16
C GLU A 65 3.76 11.81 -16.48
N ALA A 66 2.67 12.17 -17.16
CA ALA A 66 2.22 11.48 -18.37
C ALA A 66 2.95 11.93 -19.64
N GLU A 67 3.53 13.15 -19.65
CA GLU A 67 4.08 13.77 -20.86
C GLU A 67 5.14 12.93 -21.60
N PRO A 68 6.08 12.22 -20.93
CA PRO A 68 7.03 11.34 -21.62
C PRO A 68 6.40 10.23 -22.47
N TYR A 69 5.12 9.91 -22.22
CA TYR A 69 4.36 8.87 -22.91
C TYR A 69 3.52 9.40 -24.07
N ARG A 70 3.58 10.70 -24.37
CA ARG A 70 2.80 11.32 -25.43
C ARG A 70 3.08 10.65 -26.79
N ASN A 71 2.03 10.29 -27.51
CA ASN A 71 2.09 9.63 -28.82
C ASN A 71 2.82 8.27 -28.84
N ARG A 72 3.06 7.64 -27.68
CA ARG A 72 3.71 6.32 -27.56
C ARG A 72 2.69 5.20 -27.33
N SER A 73 3.07 3.96 -27.57
CA SER A 73 2.30 2.76 -27.25
C SER A 73 2.71 2.24 -25.88
N VAL A 74 1.86 2.39 -24.86
CA VAL A 74 2.21 2.10 -23.47
C VAL A 74 1.45 0.88 -22.97
N LEU A 75 2.15 0.00 -22.27
CA LEU A 75 1.55 -1.11 -21.51
C LEU A 75 1.56 -0.78 -20.01
N ILE A 76 0.39 -0.79 -19.38
CA ILE A 76 0.27 -0.84 -17.91
C ILE A 76 -0.03 -2.28 -17.49
N VAL A 77 0.71 -2.80 -16.50
CA VAL A 77 0.47 -4.14 -15.94
C VAL A 77 -0.02 -4.02 -14.50
N GLY A 78 -1.25 -4.47 -14.26
CA GLY A 78 -1.93 -4.43 -12.96
C GLY A 78 -2.98 -3.31 -12.86
N ALA A 79 -4.09 -3.61 -12.19
CA ALA A 79 -5.21 -2.67 -11.96
C ALA A 79 -5.44 -2.43 -10.45
N GLY A 80 -4.35 -2.29 -9.69
CA GLY A 80 -4.40 -1.75 -8.33
C GLY A 80 -4.66 -0.24 -8.32
N ALA A 81 -4.46 0.42 -7.17
CA ALA A 81 -4.65 1.87 -7.06
C ALA A 81 -3.80 2.65 -8.09
N SER A 82 -2.51 2.32 -8.23
CA SER A 82 -1.65 2.95 -9.24
C SER A 82 -2.10 2.65 -10.67
N GLY A 83 -2.43 1.39 -10.98
CA GLY A 83 -2.81 1.00 -12.34
C GLY A 83 -4.08 1.68 -12.83
N LEU A 84 -5.09 1.79 -11.96
CA LEU A 84 -6.34 2.51 -12.28
C LEU A 84 -6.12 4.02 -12.39
N ASP A 85 -5.24 4.61 -11.58
CA ASP A 85 -4.99 6.05 -11.62
C ASP A 85 -4.14 6.44 -12.83
N LEU A 86 -3.03 5.74 -13.05
CA LEU A 86 -2.12 6.00 -14.17
C LEU A 86 -2.80 5.75 -15.52
N SER A 87 -3.72 4.79 -15.62
CA SER A 87 -4.46 4.59 -16.87
C SER A 87 -5.28 5.82 -17.26
N THR A 88 -5.90 6.51 -16.30
CA THR A 88 -6.64 7.75 -16.57
C THR A 88 -5.75 8.92 -17.01
N GLN A 89 -4.49 8.94 -16.59
CA GLN A 89 -3.52 9.97 -16.98
C GLN A 89 -2.90 9.67 -18.36
N ILE A 90 -2.51 8.41 -18.59
CA ILE A 90 -1.76 8.01 -19.79
C ILE A 90 -2.68 7.90 -21.00
N VAL A 91 -3.93 7.46 -20.83
CA VAL A 91 -4.90 7.38 -21.94
C VAL A 91 -5.13 8.73 -22.62
N ALA A 92 -4.92 9.84 -21.89
CA ALA A 92 -5.10 11.19 -22.39
C ALA A 92 -3.98 11.67 -23.34
N VAL A 93 -2.80 11.02 -23.31
CA VAL A 93 -1.62 11.48 -24.08
C VAL A 93 -1.03 10.41 -24.99
N ALA A 94 -1.20 9.12 -24.66
CA ALA A 94 -0.63 8.02 -25.41
C ALA A 94 -1.31 7.82 -26.78
N LYS A 95 -0.55 7.33 -27.77
CA LYS A 95 -1.12 6.89 -29.06
C LYS A 95 -1.98 5.65 -28.87
N LYS A 96 -1.54 4.74 -28.00
CA LYS A 96 -2.22 3.49 -27.66
C LYS A 96 -1.90 3.16 -26.20
N LEU A 97 -2.91 2.88 -25.39
CA LEU A 97 -2.75 2.36 -24.04
C LEU A 97 -3.28 0.93 -23.97
N VAL A 98 -2.38 -0.01 -23.71
CA VAL A 98 -2.73 -1.40 -23.39
C VAL A 98 -2.71 -1.56 -21.87
N HIS A 99 -3.77 -2.10 -21.28
CA HIS A 99 -3.87 -2.31 -19.84
C HIS A 99 -4.15 -3.77 -19.53
N SER A 100 -3.15 -4.45 -18.97
CA SER A 100 -3.19 -5.88 -18.63
C SER A 100 -3.62 -6.09 -17.18
N PHE A 101 -4.77 -6.74 -16.97
CA PHE A 101 -5.29 -7.08 -15.64
C PHE A 101 -6.50 -8.04 -15.68
N HIS A 102 -6.78 -8.68 -14.54
CA HIS A 102 -7.91 -9.58 -14.28
C HIS A 102 -8.96 -9.03 -13.29
N LEU A 103 -8.85 -7.74 -12.90
CA LEU A 103 -9.88 -7.05 -12.12
C LEU A 103 -11.16 -6.81 -12.94
N GLU A 104 -12.31 -7.13 -12.37
CA GLU A 104 -13.62 -6.78 -12.94
C GLU A 104 -14.16 -5.51 -12.28
N PHE A 105 -14.52 -4.51 -13.10
CA PHE A 105 -15.11 -3.23 -12.67
C PHE A 105 -15.86 -2.57 -13.84
N ASN A 106 -16.65 -1.53 -13.55
CA ASN A 106 -17.33 -0.77 -14.60
C ASN A 106 -16.32 0.11 -15.35
N GLN A 107 -15.80 -0.42 -16.45
CA GLN A 107 -14.79 0.27 -17.22
C GLN A 107 -15.37 1.54 -17.85
N PRO A 108 -14.68 2.69 -17.73
CA PRO A 108 -15.07 3.89 -18.46
C PRO A 108 -15.16 3.62 -19.96
N ALA A 109 -15.99 4.41 -20.64
CA ALA A 109 -15.95 4.52 -22.09
C ALA A 109 -14.66 5.24 -22.51
N TYR A 110 -13.54 4.51 -22.46
CA TYR A 110 -12.26 5.02 -22.94
C TYR A 110 -12.31 5.23 -24.46
N PRO A 111 -11.48 6.14 -25.00
CA PRO A 111 -11.30 6.24 -26.44
C PRO A 111 -10.81 4.91 -27.04
N ASN A 112 -10.98 4.73 -28.35
CA ASN A 112 -10.54 3.54 -29.09
C ASN A 112 -9.02 3.24 -28.97
N THR A 113 -8.25 4.15 -28.38
CA THR A 113 -6.83 4.00 -28.07
C THR A 113 -6.57 3.13 -26.83
N TYR A 114 -7.57 2.83 -26.01
CA TYR A 114 -7.46 1.96 -24.83
C TYR A 114 -7.83 0.51 -25.15
N ILE A 115 -6.99 -0.44 -24.72
CA ILE A 115 -7.18 -1.87 -24.96
C ILE A 115 -6.97 -2.64 -23.66
N LYS A 116 -8.02 -3.28 -23.13
CA LYS A 116 -7.90 -4.26 -22.03
C LYS A 116 -7.28 -5.54 -22.59
N LYS A 117 -6.30 -6.11 -21.87
CA LYS A 117 -5.71 -7.43 -22.17
C LYS A 117 -5.69 -8.32 -20.92
N PRO A 118 -5.63 -9.66 -21.09
CA PRO A 118 -5.35 -10.56 -19.96
C PRO A 118 -3.89 -10.41 -19.51
N ASP A 119 -3.46 -11.30 -18.61
CA ASP A 119 -2.09 -11.29 -18.09
C ASP A 119 -1.06 -11.43 -19.23
N VAL A 120 0.10 -10.81 -19.04
CA VAL A 120 1.22 -10.90 -19.95
C VAL A 120 1.84 -12.29 -19.85
N ARG A 121 2.00 -12.96 -20.99
CA ARG A 121 2.66 -14.27 -21.07
C ARG A 121 4.17 -14.12 -21.25
N MET A 122 4.59 -13.36 -22.27
CA MET A 122 6.00 -13.17 -22.60
C MET A 122 6.25 -11.86 -23.34
N PHE A 123 7.46 -11.35 -23.23
CA PHE A 123 7.98 -10.25 -24.01
C PHE A 123 8.62 -10.74 -25.31
N THR A 124 8.63 -9.84 -26.28
CA THR A 124 9.41 -9.93 -27.52
C THR A 124 10.30 -8.70 -27.64
N SER A 125 11.09 -8.58 -28.70
CA SER A 125 11.97 -7.42 -28.84
C SER A 125 11.27 -6.06 -29.01
N ASN A 126 10.01 -6.04 -29.46
CA ASN A 126 9.26 -4.82 -29.81
C ASN A 126 7.83 -4.79 -29.22
N GLY A 127 7.49 -5.71 -28.32
CA GLY A 127 6.12 -5.86 -27.86
C GLY A 127 5.91 -7.03 -26.93
N VAL A 128 4.66 -7.39 -26.72
CA VAL A 128 4.24 -8.36 -25.69
C VAL A 128 3.19 -9.31 -26.25
N VAL A 129 3.30 -10.59 -25.89
CA VAL A 129 2.29 -11.62 -26.14
C VAL A 129 1.53 -11.89 -24.84
N PHE A 130 0.21 -11.92 -24.92
CA PHE A 130 -0.69 -12.13 -23.78
C PHE A 130 -1.15 -13.59 -23.70
N GLU A 131 -1.78 -13.96 -22.59
CA GLU A 131 -2.30 -15.32 -22.38
C GLU A 131 -3.40 -15.74 -23.39
N ASP A 132 -4.05 -14.79 -24.07
CA ASP A 132 -5.01 -15.04 -25.15
C ASP A 132 -4.38 -15.15 -26.55
N ASP A 133 -3.05 -15.37 -26.61
CA ASP A 133 -2.24 -15.41 -27.82
C ASP A 133 -2.19 -14.12 -28.64
N SER A 134 -2.86 -13.05 -28.19
CA SER A 134 -2.78 -11.77 -28.88
C SER A 134 -1.41 -11.11 -28.67
N PHE A 135 -1.00 -10.31 -29.65
CA PHE A 135 0.25 -9.56 -29.64
C PHE A 135 -0.01 -8.06 -29.75
N GLU A 136 0.74 -7.26 -29.00
CA GLU A 136 0.76 -5.81 -29.15
C GLU A 136 2.20 -5.31 -29.25
N GLU A 137 2.48 -4.47 -30.25
CA GLU A 137 3.69 -3.65 -30.26
C GLU A 137 3.60 -2.58 -29.16
N ILE A 138 4.66 -2.45 -28.38
CA ILE A 138 4.74 -1.61 -27.17
C ILE A 138 6.08 -0.88 -27.15
N ASP A 139 6.03 0.42 -26.84
CA ASP A 139 7.19 1.30 -26.69
C ASP A 139 7.66 1.39 -25.24
N ASP A 140 6.72 1.42 -24.28
CA ASP A 140 7.02 1.51 -22.84
C ASP A 140 6.12 0.60 -22.01
N VAL A 141 6.66 0.06 -20.92
CA VAL A 141 5.94 -0.72 -19.92
C VAL A 141 6.02 -0.04 -18.56
N ILE A 142 4.87 0.03 -17.89
CA ILE A 142 4.74 0.52 -16.52
C ILE A 142 4.16 -0.58 -15.65
N TYR A 143 5.00 -1.18 -14.81
CA TYR A 143 4.56 -2.15 -13.81
C TYR A 143 3.83 -1.44 -12.66
N CYS A 144 2.54 -1.72 -12.53
CA CYS A 144 1.68 -1.33 -11.41
C CYS A 144 1.41 -2.52 -10.48
N THR A 145 2.46 -3.29 -10.20
CA THR A 145 2.43 -4.61 -9.55
C THR A 145 2.60 -4.57 -8.03
N GLY A 146 2.66 -3.37 -7.46
CA GLY A 146 2.69 -3.13 -6.02
C GLY A 146 4.11 -3.10 -5.45
N TYR A 147 4.21 -3.30 -4.15
CA TYR A 147 5.45 -3.09 -3.41
C TYR A 147 5.68 -4.23 -2.41
N ASP A 148 6.95 -4.48 -2.12
CA ASP A 148 7.38 -5.39 -1.07
C ASP A 148 7.65 -4.62 0.24
N PHE A 149 7.46 -5.28 1.37
CA PHE A 149 7.94 -4.76 2.65
C PHE A 149 9.47 -4.82 2.70
N ALA A 150 10.11 -3.70 3.03
CA ALA A 150 11.57 -3.60 3.08
C ALA A 150 12.02 -3.00 4.41
N HIS A 151 12.71 -3.80 5.21
CA HIS A 151 13.32 -3.38 6.46
C HIS A 151 14.78 -3.90 6.54
N PRO A 152 15.64 -3.54 5.57
CA PRO A 152 16.99 -4.11 5.46
C PRO A 152 17.90 -3.77 6.65
N PHE A 153 17.48 -2.82 7.49
CA PHE A 153 18.16 -2.44 8.73
C PHE A 153 17.84 -3.35 9.92
N LEU A 154 16.82 -4.21 9.84
CA LEU A 154 16.47 -5.17 10.89
C LEU A 154 17.20 -6.50 10.67
N ASP A 155 17.75 -7.06 11.75
CA ASP A 155 18.33 -8.41 11.76
C ASP A 155 17.46 -9.40 12.55
N ALA A 156 17.91 -10.65 12.63
CA ALA A 156 17.19 -11.71 13.35
C ALA A 156 17.04 -11.43 14.87
N ASN A 157 17.93 -10.61 15.45
CA ASN A 157 17.85 -10.25 16.88
C ASN A 157 16.72 -9.26 17.15
N SER A 158 16.17 -8.60 16.13
CA SER A 158 14.97 -7.76 16.28
C SER A 158 13.74 -8.53 16.75
N GLY A 159 13.73 -9.87 16.68
CA GLY A 159 12.61 -10.69 17.13
C GLY A 159 11.39 -10.68 16.21
N VAL A 160 11.49 -10.02 15.05
CA VAL A 160 10.49 -10.09 13.97
C VAL A 160 11.06 -10.77 12.73
N THR A 161 10.22 -11.53 12.04
CA THR A 161 10.47 -12.04 10.71
C THR A 161 9.95 -11.02 9.70
N THR A 162 10.87 -10.35 9.02
CA THR A 162 10.57 -9.50 7.87
C THR A 162 10.80 -10.27 6.59
N SER A 163 9.82 -10.30 5.70
CA SER A 163 9.98 -10.70 4.30
C SER A 163 9.45 -9.60 3.40
N GLY A 164 9.73 -9.68 2.09
CA GLY A 164 9.07 -8.83 1.10
C GLY A 164 7.53 -8.87 1.17
N LYS A 165 6.94 -9.90 1.81
CA LYS A 165 5.50 -10.14 1.82
C LYS A 165 4.81 -9.83 3.16
N PHE A 166 5.54 -9.80 4.27
CA PHE A 166 4.96 -9.64 5.61
C PHE A 166 6.00 -9.25 6.67
N VAL A 167 5.53 -8.76 7.82
CA VAL A 167 6.29 -8.55 9.05
C VAL A 167 5.53 -9.21 10.20
N LEU A 168 6.16 -10.16 10.90
CA LEU A 168 5.49 -11.05 11.87
C LEU A 168 6.41 -11.41 13.05
N PRO A 169 5.87 -11.84 14.21
CA PRO A 169 4.50 -11.65 14.64
C PRO A 169 4.32 -10.27 15.27
N LEU A 170 3.19 -9.60 14.98
CA LEU A 170 2.89 -8.27 15.49
C LEU A 170 1.53 -8.26 16.19
N TYR A 171 1.49 -7.80 17.44
CA TYR A 171 0.24 -7.57 18.15
C TYR A 171 -0.38 -6.24 17.69
N GLN A 172 -1.69 -6.21 17.49
CA GLN A 172 -2.43 -5.09 16.90
C GLN A 172 -1.82 -4.56 15.58
N HIS A 173 -1.17 -5.42 14.78
CA HIS A 173 -0.43 -5.06 13.56
C HIS A 173 0.76 -4.10 13.77
N MET A 174 1.19 -3.86 15.01
CA MET A 174 2.18 -2.84 15.36
C MET A 174 3.25 -3.32 16.32
N VAL A 175 2.85 -3.94 17.44
CA VAL A 175 3.75 -4.21 18.57
C VAL A 175 4.56 -5.46 18.28
N ASN A 176 5.88 -5.35 18.30
CA ASN A 176 6.75 -6.51 18.26
C ASN A 176 6.54 -7.36 19.52
N ILE A 177 5.94 -8.53 19.36
CA ILE A 177 5.53 -9.38 20.49
C ILE A 177 6.75 -9.83 21.31
N ARG A 178 7.90 -10.07 20.67
CA ARG A 178 9.11 -10.53 21.36
C ARG A 178 9.80 -9.41 22.14
N HIS A 179 9.81 -8.21 21.58
CA HIS A 179 10.41 -7.04 22.19
C HIS A 179 9.41 -5.88 22.15
N PRO A 180 8.47 -5.79 23.12
CA PRO A 180 7.34 -4.84 23.09
C PRO A 180 7.73 -3.38 23.34
N THR A 181 8.99 -3.04 23.14
CA THR A 181 9.52 -1.69 23.01
C THR A 181 9.79 -1.30 21.55
N MET A 182 9.54 -2.20 20.59
CA MET A 182 9.53 -1.93 19.15
C MET A 182 8.10 -1.88 18.62
N PHE A 183 7.79 -0.80 17.91
CA PHE A 183 6.49 -0.59 17.25
C PHE A 183 6.68 -0.38 15.75
N PHE A 184 5.74 -0.87 14.96
CA PHE A 184 5.61 -0.57 13.54
C PHE A 184 4.37 0.27 13.30
N ILE A 185 4.51 1.36 12.54
CA ILE A 185 3.41 2.25 12.17
C ILE A 185 3.16 2.15 10.67
N GLY A 186 1.90 1.97 10.29
CA GLY A 186 1.44 2.02 8.91
C GLY A 186 1.51 0.71 8.13
N LEU A 187 1.86 -0.43 8.75
CA LEU A 187 1.91 -1.72 8.03
C LEU A 187 0.55 -2.27 7.59
N THR A 188 -0.54 -1.73 8.14
CA THR A 188 -1.91 -2.12 7.80
C THR A 188 -2.22 -1.82 6.34
N ARG A 189 -2.96 -2.71 5.68
CA ARG A 189 -3.44 -2.55 4.31
C ARG A 189 -4.96 -2.39 4.29
N ARG A 190 -5.46 -1.69 3.27
CA ARG A 190 -6.88 -1.35 3.09
C ARG A 190 -7.44 -0.57 4.29
N THR A 191 -6.73 0.45 4.70
CA THR A 191 -7.14 1.38 5.74
C THR A 191 -7.03 2.81 5.22
N ILE A 192 -7.76 3.73 5.87
CA ILE A 192 -7.59 5.16 5.69
C ILE A 192 -6.34 5.65 6.44
N THR A 193 -5.78 6.78 6.00
CA THR A 193 -4.58 7.38 6.60
C THR A 193 -4.72 7.69 8.10
N ARG A 194 -5.94 7.88 8.63
CA ARG A 194 -6.18 8.04 10.08
C ARG A 194 -5.70 6.87 10.93
N VAL A 195 -5.45 5.70 10.32
CA VAL A 195 -4.77 4.60 11.00
C VAL A 195 -3.41 5.03 11.57
N LEU A 196 -2.66 5.88 10.84
CA LEU A 196 -1.32 6.30 11.26
C LEU A 196 -1.37 7.09 12.57
N ASP A 197 -2.34 7.99 12.72
CA ASP A 197 -2.51 8.79 13.93
C ASP A 197 -2.88 7.92 15.12
N ALA A 198 -3.87 7.04 14.96
CA ALA A 198 -4.29 6.15 16.04
C ALA A 198 -3.15 5.21 16.49
N GLN A 199 -2.38 4.68 15.53
CA GLN A 199 -1.22 3.85 15.83
C GLN A 199 -0.10 4.65 16.51
N ALA A 200 0.14 5.89 16.08
CA ALA A 200 1.13 6.77 16.70
C ALA A 200 0.73 7.16 18.13
N GLU A 201 -0.54 7.51 18.36
CA GLU A 201 -1.08 7.81 19.70
C GLU A 201 -0.99 6.59 20.62
N TYR A 202 -1.33 5.40 20.12
CA TYR A 202 -1.21 4.15 20.87
C TYR A 202 0.24 3.87 21.28
N ALA A 203 1.17 3.95 20.34
CA ALA A 203 2.60 3.75 20.63
C ALA A 203 3.12 4.80 21.62
N ALA A 204 2.77 6.07 21.44
CA ALA A 204 3.15 7.14 22.36
C ALA A 204 2.57 6.95 23.77
N ALA A 205 1.31 6.52 23.89
CA ALA A 205 0.68 6.22 25.17
C ALA A 205 1.37 5.06 25.89
N SER A 206 1.81 4.03 25.15
CA SER A 206 2.56 2.89 25.69
C SER A 206 3.94 3.33 26.17
N VAL A 207 4.69 4.07 25.35
CA VAL A 207 6.01 4.61 25.70
C VAL A 207 5.94 5.54 26.92
N ALA A 208 4.85 6.32 27.05
CA ALA A 208 4.61 7.20 28.18
C ALA A 208 4.10 6.47 29.45
N GLY A 209 3.92 5.15 29.40
CA GLY A 209 3.42 4.35 30.53
C GLY A 209 1.97 4.67 30.92
N LYS A 210 1.15 5.18 30.01
CA LYS A 210 -0.26 5.52 30.27
C LYS A 210 -1.17 4.29 30.37
N PHE A 211 -0.73 3.18 29.82
CA PHE A 211 -1.37 1.88 29.95
C PHE A 211 -0.30 0.78 29.89
N SER A 212 -0.66 -0.42 30.32
CA SER A 212 0.21 -1.60 30.22
C SER A 212 -0.22 -2.46 29.05
N LEU A 213 0.76 -2.84 28.22
CA LEU A 213 0.53 -3.87 27.21
C LEU A 213 0.19 -5.21 27.87
N PRO A 214 -0.59 -6.08 27.20
CA PRO A 214 -0.78 -7.46 27.64
C PRO A 214 0.56 -8.20 27.73
N SER A 215 0.58 -9.33 28.45
CA SER A 215 1.76 -10.18 28.49
C SER A 215 2.12 -10.68 27.09
N GLN A 216 3.38 -11.05 26.89
CA GLN A 216 3.85 -11.62 25.63
C GLN A 216 3.02 -12.85 25.19
N GLU A 217 2.60 -13.69 26.16
CA GLU A 217 1.72 -14.84 25.91
C GLU A 217 0.34 -14.42 25.42
N GLN A 218 -0.27 -13.41 26.04
CA GLN A 218 -1.58 -12.89 25.63
C GLN A 218 -1.53 -12.26 24.24
N MET A 219 -0.47 -11.48 23.96
CA MET A 219 -0.24 -10.89 22.63
C MET A 219 -0.07 -11.96 21.55
N LEU A 220 0.73 -13.01 21.84
CA LEU A 220 0.94 -14.12 20.91
C LEU A 220 -0.35 -14.90 20.66
N LYS A 221 -1.14 -15.15 21.71
CA LYS A 221 -2.45 -15.81 21.59
C LYS A 221 -3.39 -15.02 20.69
N ALA A 222 -3.52 -13.70 20.91
CA ALA A 222 -4.35 -12.84 20.07
C ALA A 222 -3.88 -12.81 18.61
N TRP A 223 -2.57 -12.82 18.37
CA TRP A 223 -2.02 -12.89 17.01
C TRP A 223 -2.33 -14.24 16.33
N LEU A 224 -2.22 -15.37 17.04
CA LEU A 224 -2.58 -16.69 16.53
C LEU A 224 -4.08 -16.80 16.21
N GLU A 225 -4.95 -16.26 17.08
CA GLU A 225 -6.40 -16.20 16.85
C GLU A 225 -6.73 -15.42 15.57
N HIS A 226 -6.05 -14.29 15.32
CA HIS A 226 -6.18 -13.54 14.07
C HIS A 226 -5.74 -14.36 12.85
N VAL A 227 -4.61 -15.06 12.94
CA VAL A 227 -4.11 -15.95 11.87
C VAL A 227 -5.13 -17.06 11.57
N TYR A 228 -5.70 -17.70 12.59
CA TYR A 228 -6.73 -18.73 12.40
C TYR A 228 -8.02 -18.17 11.79
N ALA A 229 -8.44 -16.97 12.20
CA ALA A 229 -9.59 -16.29 11.61
C ALA A 229 -9.38 -16.00 10.12
N LEU A 230 -8.17 -15.59 9.72
CA LEU A 230 -7.80 -15.41 8.32
C LEU A 230 -7.84 -16.73 7.54
N GLN A 231 -7.30 -17.81 8.10
CA GLN A 231 -7.33 -19.13 7.48
C GLN A 231 -8.77 -19.64 7.29
N ALA A 232 -9.65 -19.43 8.28
CA ALA A 232 -11.07 -19.78 8.18
C ALA A 232 -11.76 -19.01 7.03
N LYS A 233 -11.34 -17.77 6.75
CA LYS A 233 -11.77 -16.96 5.59
C LYS A 233 -11.03 -17.32 4.28
N LYS A 234 -10.27 -18.42 4.24
CA LYS A 234 -9.42 -18.85 3.11
C LYS A 234 -8.38 -17.81 2.67
N LYS A 235 -7.98 -16.91 3.57
CA LYS A 235 -6.91 -15.92 3.34
C LYS A 235 -5.55 -16.56 3.60
N LYS A 236 -4.51 -15.97 3.01
CA LYS A 236 -3.12 -16.46 3.14
C LYS A 236 -2.40 -15.68 4.24
N ILE A 237 -1.26 -16.19 4.71
CA ILE A 237 -0.44 -15.48 5.71
C ILE A 237 0.01 -14.09 5.25
N VAL A 238 0.16 -13.88 3.94
CA VAL A 238 0.46 -12.56 3.35
C VAL A 238 -0.65 -11.52 3.56
N ASP A 239 -1.82 -11.95 4.04
CA ASP A 239 -2.97 -11.11 4.39
C ASP A 239 -3.04 -10.75 5.87
N VAL A 240 -2.03 -11.11 6.68
CA VAL A 240 -2.00 -10.85 8.12
C VAL A 240 -2.19 -9.38 8.51
N ASN A 241 -1.75 -8.44 7.67
CA ASN A 241 -1.88 -7.01 7.89
C ASN A 241 -3.06 -6.39 7.12
N TYR A 242 -3.94 -7.21 6.54
CA TYR A 242 -5.19 -6.73 5.96
C TYR A 242 -6.16 -6.40 7.08
N VAL A 243 -6.61 -5.14 7.15
CA VAL A 243 -7.64 -4.69 8.10
C VAL A 243 -8.97 -4.54 7.37
N GLY A 244 -9.01 -3.78 6.28
CA GLY A 244 -10.16 -3.68 5.39
C GLY A 244 -11.46 -3.39 6.14
N GLU A 245 -12.41 -4.33 6.07
CA GLU A 245 -13.71 -4.20 6.70
C GLU A 245 -13.71 -4.11 8.21
N ASP A 246 -12.65 -4.58 8.86
CA ASP A 246 -12.54 -4.58 10.31
C ASP A 246 -11.94 -3.26 10.86
N GLN A 247 -11.82 -2.21 10.03
CA GLN A 247 -11.18 -0.93 10.39
C GLN A 247 -11.80 -0.25 11.62
N ASP A 248 -13.13 -0.15 11.70
CA ASP A 248 -13.78 0.47 12.87
C ASP A 248 -13.49 -0.33 14.16
N ARG A 249 -13.55 -1.67 14.07
CA ARG A 249 -13.21 -2.56 15.18
C ARG A 249 -11.74 -2.39 15.59
N TYR A 250 -10.85 -2.23 14.62
CA TYR A 250 -9.44 -1.98 14.88
C TYR A 250 -9.23 -0.67 15.67
N PHE A 251 -9.85 0.43 15.24
CA PHE A 251 -9.82 1.70 15.99
C PHE A 251 -10.43 1.57 17.39
N ALA A 252 -11.54 0.85 17.52
CA ALA A 252 -12.19 0.60 18.81
C ALA A 252 -11.25 -0.15 19.77
N ASN A 253 -10.53 -1.16 19.28
CA ASN A 253 -9.60 -1.95 20.09
C ASN A 253 -8.41 -1.11 20.58
N LEU A 254 -7.79 -0.31 19.71
CA LEU A 254 -6.71 0.60 20.09
C LEU A 254 -7.18 1.61 21.16
N THR A 255 -8.38 2.15 20.97
CA THR A 255 -9.01 3.10 21.92
C THR A 255 -9.28 2.44 23.27
N ALA A 256 -9.88 1.25 23.28
CA ALA A 256 -10.26 0.56 24.51
C ALA A 256 -9.04 0.18 25.36
N GLU A 257 -7.92 -0.17 24.72
CA GLU A 257 -6.70 -0.57 25.43
C GLU A 257 -5.85 0.63 25.88
N ALA A 258 -5.67 1.64 25.01
CA ALA A 258 -4.74 2.74 25.27
C ALA A 258 -5.41 4.04 25.75
N GLY A 259 -6.74 4.12 25.74
CA GLY A 259 -7.48 5.34 26.10
C GLY A 259 -7.24 6.52 25.15
N ILE A 260 -6.83 6.24 23.90
CA ILE A 260 -6.59 7.26 22.86
C ILE A 260 -7.89 7.77 22.26
N THR A 261 -7.83 8.81 21.42
CA THR A 261 -9.02 9.33 20.76
C THR A 261 -9.47 8.36 19.67
N ARG A 262 -10.72 7.90 19.73
CA ARG A 262 -11.27 6.99 18.71
C ARG A 262 -11.48 7.73 17.39
N ALA A 263 -11.00 7.15 16.29
CA ALA A 263 -11.39 7.62 14.97
C ALA A 263 -12.90 7.37 14.73
N PRO A 264 -13.67 8.37 14.26
CA PRO A 264 -15.11 8.22 14.04
C PRO A 264 -15.47 7.01 13.17
N PRO A 265 -16.38 6.12 13.61
CA PRO A 265 -16.82 4.95 12.85
C PRO A 265 -17.25 5.25 11.42
N VAL A 266 -17.89 6.41 11.20
CA VAL A 266 -18.34 6.92 9.90
C VAL A 266 -17.24 6.96 8.84
N LEU A 267 -15.97 7.11 9.23
CA LEU A 267 -14.85 7.11 8.29
C LEU A 267 -14.69 5.77 7.56
N THR A 268 -15.05 4.66 8.22
CA THR A 268 -15.04 3.34 7.60
C THR A 268 -16.12 3.22 6.53
N GLU A 269 -17.33 3.75 6.79
CA GLU A 269 -18.41 3.79 5.82
C GLU A 269 -18.06 4.64 4.59
N ILE A 270 -17.47 5.82 4.81
CA ILE A 270 -16.98 6.69 3.74
C ILE A 270 -15.91 5.98 2.90
N MET A 271 -14.96 5.28 3.54
CA MET A 271 -13.94 4.50 2.84
C MET A 271 -14.56 3.44 1.92
N PHE A 272 -15.56 2.71 2.40
CA PHE A 272 -16.24 1.69 1.61
C PHE A 272 -17.01 2.27 0.45
N PHE A 273 -17.77 3.35 0.69
CA PHE A 273 -18.48 4.03 -0.37
C PHE A 273 -17.51 4.51 -1.46
N ASN A 274 -16.43 5.20 -1.08
CA ASN A 274 -15.43 5.67 -2.04
C ASN A 274 -14.77 4.52 -2.81
N GLY A 275 -14.43 3.43 -2.10
CA GLY A 275 -13.85 2.23 -2.70
C GLY A 275 -14.76 1.58 -3.74
N LYS A 276 -16.08 1.54 -3.47
CA LYS A 276 -17.10 1.04 -4.40
C LYS A 276 -17.25 1.96 -5.61
N ILE A 277 -17.49 3.26 -5.38
CA ILE A 277 -17.70 4.20 -6.48
C ILE A 277 -16.48 4.32 -7.38
N ARG A 278 -15.26 4.20 -6.87
CA ARG A 278 -14.07 4.16 -7.73
C ARG A 278 -14.12 3.02 -8.77
N LEU A 279 -14.78 1.91 -8.46
CA LEU A 279 -14.96 0.79 -9.39
C LEU A 279 -16.21 0.93 -10.26
N ASP A 280 -17.25 1.61 -9.75
CA ASP A 280 -18.49 1.86 -10.48
C ASP A 280 -18.38 3.05 -11.45
N ASP A 281 -17.54 4.04 -11.13
CA ASP A 281 -17.38 5.30 -11.85
C ASP A 281 -15.96 5.88 -11.64
N LEU A 282 -14.97 5.25 -12.27
CA LEU A 282 -13.56 5.58 -12.09
C LEU A 282 -13.20 7.03 -12.48
N LEU A 283 -13.94 7.65 -13.40
CA LEU A 283 -13.64 9.01 -13.86
C LEU A 283 -14.21 10.08 -12.92
N ASN A 284 -15.37 9.83 -12.29
CA ASN A 284 -16.07 10.86 -11.53
C ASN A 284 -16.17 10.56 -10.02
N TYR A 285 -15.60 9.45 -9.50
CA TYR A 285 -15.67 9.14 -8.07
C TYR A 285 -15.09 10.22 -7.14
N ARG A 286 -14.24 11.11 -7.68
CA ARG A 286 -13.62 12.24 -6.97
C ARG A 286 -14.52 13.47 -6.85
N ASP A 287 -15.67 13.47 -7.52
CA ASP A 287 -16.65 14.56 -7.48
C ASP A 287 -17.63 14.44 -6.30
N TYR A 288 -17.49 13.41 -5.48
CA TYR A 288 -18.23 13.30 -4.23
C TYR A 288 -17.56 14.09 -3.12
N GLU A 289 -18.31 15.01 -2.53
CA GLU A 289 -17.96 15.75 -1.34
C GLU A 289 -18.65 15.13 -0.11
N PHE A 290 -17.92 15.03 1.00
CA PHE A 290 -18.39 14.43 2.23
C PHE A 290 -18.34 15.45 3.36
N LYS A 291 -19.41 15.56 4.14
CA LYS A 291 -19.46 16.36 5.36
C LYS A 291 -19.82 15.44 6.53
N ILE A 292 -18.89 15.27 7.45
CA ILE A 292 -19.15 14.50 8.68
C ILE A 292 -20.08 15.32 9.57
N VAL A 293 -21.19 14.70 9.99
CA VAL A 293 -22.18 15.32 10.89
C VAL A 293 -21.89 14.92 12.33
N ASP A 294 -21.65 13.63 12.56
CA ASP A 294 -21.25 13.07 13.86
C ASP A 294 -20.47 11.75 13.64
N ASP A 295 -20.23 11.00 14.73
CA ASP A 295 -19.45 9.76 14.72
C ASP A 295 -20.02 8.64 13.82
N ARG A 296 -21.30 8.72 13.46
CA ARG A 296 -22.04 7.69 12.72
C ARG A 296 -22.75 8.22 11.48
N HIS A 297 -22.83 9.53 11.29
CA HIS A 297 -23.54 10.14 10.17
C HIS A 297 -22.66 11.08 9.35
N TYR A 298 -22.85 11.01 8.04
CA TYR A 298 -22.26 11.95 7.09
C TYR A 298 -23.27 12.32 6.02
N GLU A 299 -23.16 13.56 5.54
CA GLU A 299 -23.81 14.02 4.33
C GLU A 299 -22.86 13.81 3.14
N ARG A 300 -23.43 13.48 1.98
CA ARG A 300 -22.70 13.32 0.73
C ARG A 300 -23.38 14.10 -0.37
N HIS A 301 -22.60 14.88 -1.09
CA HIS A 301 -23.07 15.65 -2.24
C HIS A 301 -22.23 15.30 -3.47
N TYR A 302 -22.88 15.13 -4.61
CA TYR A 302 -22.20 14.99 -5.89
C TYR A 302 -22.03 16.39 -6.50
N SER A 303 -20.78 16.86 -6.53
CA SER A 303 -20.38 18.20 -6.96
C SER A 303 -19.41 18.05 -8.13
N PRO A 304 -19.91 17.83 -9.36
CA PRO A 304 -19.06 17.63 -10.53
C PRO A 304 -18.21 18.88 -10.74
N LYS A 305 -16.88 18.71 -10.73
CA LYS A 305 -15.96 19.84 -10.89
C LYS A 305 -15.99 20.30 -12.34
N LYS A 306 -16.61 21.46 -12.58
CA LYS A 306 -16.49 22.20 -13.84
C LYS A 306 -15.06 22.74 -13.95
N GLU A 307 -14.20 21.99 -14.62
CA GLU A 307 -12.82 22.35 -15.02
C GLU A 307 -11.77 22.51 -13.90
N LEU A 308 -11.01 21.46 -13.66
CA LEU A 308 -9.60 21.50 -14.06
C LEU A 308 -9.54 20.56 -15.27
N PRO A 309 -9.02 20.97 -16.44
CA PRO A 309 -8.80 20.00 -17.50
C PRO A 309 -7.86 18.94 -16.92
N CYS A 310 -8.37 17.73 -16.66
CA CYS A 310 -7.63 16.57 -17.13
C CYS A 310 -7.33 16.91 -18.60
N PRO A 311 -6.09 16.85 -19.09
CA PRO A 311 -5.73 17.30 -20.44
C PRO A 311 -6.39 16.37 -21.48
N ILE A 312 -7.69 16.53 -21.64
CA ILE A 312 -8.60 15.86 -22.54
C ILE A 312 -9.39 16.99 -23.18
N THR A 313 -8.70 17.80 -23.96
CA THR A 313 -9.35 18.38 -25.14
C THR A 313 -9.35 17.28 -26.19
N LEU A 314 -10.53 16.71 -26.42
CA LEU A 314 -10.84 15.79 -27.51
C LEU A 314 -10.44 16.36 -28.87
#